data_AF-A0A372IPN2-F1
#
_entry.id   AF-A0A372IPN2-F1
#
_cell.length_a   1.000
_cell.length_b   1.000
_cell.length_c   1.000
_cell.angle_alpha   90.00
_cell.angle_beta   90.00
_cell.angle_gamma   90.00
#
_symmetry.space_group_name_H-M   'P 1'
#
loop_
_entity.id
_entity.type
_entity.pdbx_description
1 polymer ?
#
loop_
_entity_poly.entity_id
_entity_poly.type
_entity_poly.pdbx_seq_one_letter_code
_entity_poly.pdbx_strand_id
1 'polypeptide(L)'
;MRALLQRLGQFLGRKRNDKEVWASVVLLLQTAPSLSDEALLAAARAAYRNIENVEIVGRLDNTRILRISSLLISVIIADAPYIHPSHPVEEASQSAYDRAWSEQRAWLSIDAPQTTGKPKEARMAVYKVLMVLAEHLWSDQCTGLYLPAEGITAPSMGEWGPTLRWFGENQERRRSETPQDFPS
;
A
#
# COMPACT_ATOMS: atom_id res chain seq x y z
N MET A 1 4.43 23.18 9.23
CA MET A 1 3.54 22.54 8.24
C MET A 1 4.05 22.66 6.80
N ARG A 2 4.26 23.87 6.24
CA ARG A 2 4.74 24.06 4.84
C ARG A 2 6.05 23.33 4.50
N ALA A 3 7.05 23.35 5.38
CA ALA A 3 8.32 22.66 5.14
C ALA A 3 8.20 21.12 5.09
N LEU A 4 7.25 20.55 5.85
CA LEU A 4 6.97 19.11 5.84
C LEU A 4 6.23 18.72 4.55
N LEU A 5 5.27 19.54 4.11
CA LEU A 5 4.59 19.36 2.82
C LEU A 5 5.53 19.55 1.63
N GLN A 6 6.49 20.48 1.70
CA GLN A 6 7.54 20.63 0.68
C GLN A 6 8.49 19.45 0.67
N ARG A 7 8.92 18.95 1.83
CA ARG A 7 9.76 17.74 1.93
C ARG A 7 9.01 16.51 1.43
N LEU A 8 7.73 16.37 1.76
CA LEU A 8 6.87 15.31 1.22
C LEU A 8 6.69 15.45 -0.29
N GLY A 9 6.44 16.65 -0.81
CA GLY A 9 6.36 16.89 -2.26
C GLY A 9 7.67 16.54 -2.99
N GLN A 10 8.82 16.88 -2.40
CA GLN A 10 10.14 16.47 -2.92
C GLN A 10 10.39 14.97 -2.82
N PHE A 11 9.81 14.30 -1.82
CA PHE A 11 9.93 12.85 -1.62
C PHE A 11 9.01 12.07 -2.57
N LEU A 12 7.77 12.55 -2.74
CA LEU A 12 6.74 11.98 -3.61
C LEU A 12 7.02 12.21 -5.09
N GLY A 13 7.70 13.30 -5.45
CA GLY A 13 8.14 13.60 -6.82
C GLY A 13 9.44 12.90 -7.24
N ARG A 14 10.11 12.15 -6.36
CA ARG A 14 11.30 11.35 -6.72
C ARG A 14 10.87 9.98 -7.25
N LYS A 15 11.56 9.50 -8.30
CA LYS A 15 11.57 8.06 -8.60
C LYS A 15 11.96 7.31 -7.33
N ARG A 16 11.08 6.40 -6.89
CA ARG A 16 11.27 5.55 -5.72
C ARG A 16 12.67 4.93 -5.79
N ASN A 17 13.53 5.29 -4.85
CA ASN A 17 14.86 4.70 -4.73
C ASN A 17 14.71 3.41 -3.93
N ASP A 18 15.21 2.28 -4.43
CA ASP A 18 15.02 0.94 -3.81
C ASP A 18 15.52 0.84 -2.35
N LYS A 19 16.28 1.84 -1.88
CA LYS A 19 16.82 1.93 -0.53
C LYS A 19 15.89 2.61 0.49
N GLU A 20 14.86 3.32 0.05
CA GLU A 20 13.93 4.01 0.95
C GLU A 20 12.69 3.14 1.21
N VAL A 21 12.72 2.48 2.37
CA VAL A 21 11.67 1.55 2.79
C VAL A 21 10.76 2.22 3.80
N TRP A 22 9.53 2.56 3.39
CA TRP A 22 8.46 3.06 4.25
C TRP A 22 7.23 2.15 4.18
N ALA A 23 6.39 2.19 5.21
CA ALA A 23 5.11 1.50 5.25
C ALA A 23 4.20 2.03 4.13
N SER A 24 3.85 1.13 3.22
CA SER A 24 3.09 1.39 2.01
C SER A 24 2.18 0.22 1.75
N VAL A 25 0.89 0.48 1.57
CA VAL A 25 -0.09 -0.50 1.11
C VAL A 25 -0.45 -0.14 -0.33
N VAL A 26 -0.20 -1.05 -1.26
CA VAL A 26 -0.50 -0.87 -2.68
C VAL A 26 -1.64 -1.80 -3.05
N LEU A 27 -2.74 -1.22 -3.54
CA LEU A 27 -3.81 -1.94 -4.22
C LEU A 27 -3.43 -2.07 -5.69
N LEU A 28 -3.32 -3.31 -6.17
CA LEU A 28 -3.12 -3.62 -7.59
C LEU A 28 -4.48 -3.70 -8.26
N LEU A 29 -4.64 -3.00 -9.39
CA LEU A 29 -5.95 -2.72 -9.98
C LEU A 29 -5.97 -3.04 -11.47
N GLN A 30 -7.08 -3.55 -11.97
CA GLN A 30 -7.32 -3.71 -13.41
C GLN A 30 -7.55 -2.35 -14.10
N THR A 31 -8.15 -1.39 -13.39
CA THR A 31 -8.45 -0.04 -13.90
C THR A 31 -8.20 1.00 -12.81
N ALA A 32 -7.69 2.18 -13.18
CA ALA A 32 -7.51 3.27 -12.24
C ALA A 32 -8.88 3.79 -11.72
N PRO A 33 -9.06 3.97 -10.41
CA PRO A 33 -10.32 4.41 -9.84
C PRO A 33 -10.51 5.91 -10.08
N SER A 34 -11.73 6.30 -10.40
CA SER A 34 -12.14 7.71 -10.38
C SER A 34 -12.43 8.13 -8.94
N LEU A 35 -11.38 8.44 -8.19
CA LEU A 35 -11.46 8.80 -6.78
C LEU A 35 -11.41 10.32 -6.61
N SER A 36 -12.57 10.93 -6.36
CA SER A 36 -12.66 12.34 -6.00
C SER A 36 -12.17 12.59 -4.57
N ASP A 37 -11.90 13.85 -4.24
CA ASP A 37 -11.50 14.26 -2.90
C ASP A 37 -12.61 14.00 -1.87
N GLU A 38 -13.87 14.21 -2.24
CA GLU A 38 -15.03 13.93 -1.41
C GLU A 38 -15.16 12.44 -1.12
N ALA A 39 -14.97 11.59 -2.14
CA ALA A 39 -15.00 10.14 -1.99
C ALA A 39 -13.84 9.65 -1.12
N LEU A 40 -12.63 10.17 -1.32
CA LEU A 40 -11.47 9.85 -0.50
C LEU A 40 -11.68 10.27 0.97
N LEU A 41 -12.21 11.47 1.20
CA LEU A 41 -12.51 11.95 2.56
C LEU A 41 -13.62 11.14 3.22
N ALA A 42 -14.65 10.74 2.47
CA ALA A 42 -15.71 9.87 2.97
C ALA A 42 -15.14 8.50 3.40
N ALA A 43 -14.31 7.88 2.55
CA ALA A 43 -13.61 6.65 2.87
C ALA A 43 -12.72 6.79 4.11
N ALA A 44 -11.93 7.87 4.19
CA ALA A 44 -11.06 8.13 5.33
C ALA A 44 -11.83 8.39 6.63
N ARG A 45 -12.94 9.12 6.59
CA ARG A 45 -13.79 9.32 7.78
C ARG A 45 -14.48 8.03 8.22
N ALA A 46 -14.88 7.19 7.26
CA ALA A 46 -15.44 5.87 7.55
C ALA A 46 -14.40 4.93 8.18
N ALA A 47 -13.15 4.99 7.70
CA ALA A 47 -12.01 4.24 8.23
C ALA A 47 -11.63 4.68 9.66
N TYR A 48 -11.71 5.97 9.93
CA TYR A 48 -11.19 6.58 11.16
C TYR A 48 -12.27 7.29 11.98
N ARG A 49 -13.44 6.65 12.17
CA ARG A 49 -14.67 7.25 12.73
C ARG A 49 -14.49 8.05 14.03
N ASN A 50 -13.47 7.74 14.82
CA ASN A 50 -13.18 8.38 16.12
C ASN A 50 -12.07 9.44 16.05
N ILE A 51 -11.65 9.85 14.85
CA ILE A 51 -10.62 10.87 14.64
C ILE A 51 -11.28 12.12 14.07
N GLU A 52 -11.33 13.18 14.87
CA GLU A 52 -11.99 14.45 14.50
C GLU A 52 -11.31 15.15 13.32
N ASN A 53 -9.99 14.99 13.18
CA ASN A 53 -9.18 15.71 12.20
C ASN A 53 -8.74 14.79 11.05
N VAL A 54 -9.69 14.52 10.14
CA VAL A 54 -9.43 13.86 8.85
C VAL A 54 -9.68 14.86 7.72
N GLU A 55 -8.60 15.31 7.08
CA GLU A 55 -8.65 16.32 6.00
C GLU A 55 -7.57 16.09 4.93
N ILE A 56 -7.82 16.59 3.71
CA ILE A 56 -6.82 16.67 2.65
C ILE A 56 -6.06 17.99 2.83
N VAL A 57 -4.75 17.90 2.99
CA VAL A 57 -3.87 19.02 3.37
C VAL A 57 -2.86 19.38 2.28
N GLY A 58 -2.85 18.62 1.20
CA GLY A 58 -1.99 18.84 0.05
C GLY A 58 -2.43 18.02 -1.15
N ARG A 59 -2.10 18.54 -2.34
CA ARG A 59 -2.34 17.90 -3.64
C ARG A 59 -1.10 18.07 -4.49
N LEU A 60 -0.76 17.02 -5.25
CA LEU A 60 0.30 17.04 -6.24
C LEU A 60 -0.05 16.04 -7.33
N ASP A 61 -0.36 16.50 -8.55
CA ASP A 61 -0.75 15.68 -9.70
C ASP A 61 -1.78 14.58 -9.33
N ASN A 62 -1.32 13.34 -9.22
CA ASN A 62 -2.12 12.15 -8.89
C ASN A 62 -2.09 11.76 -7.39
N THR A 63 -1.55 12.63 -6.54
CA THR A 63 -1.28 12.40 -5.13
C THR A 63 -2.08 13.34 -4.24
N ARG A 64 -2.70 12.78 -3.20
CA ARG A 64 -3.48 13.48 -2.19
C ARG A 64 -2.84 13.22 -0.84
N ILE A 65 -2.60 14.28 -0.06
CA ILE A 65 -2.01 14.15 1.27
C ILE A 65 -3.13 14.30 2.30
N LEU A 66 -3.44 13.21 2.99
CA LEU A 66 -4.35 13.19 4.12
C LEU A 66 -3.59 13.48 5.42
N ARG A 67 -4.21 14.27 6.29
CA ARG A 67 -3.83 14.36 7.70
C ARG A 67 -4.87 13.64 8.53
N ILE A 68 -4.41 12.72 9.37
CA ILE A 68 -5.22 11.93 10.28
C ILE A 68 -4.59 12.08 11.66
N SER A 69 -5.17 12.94 12.50
CA SER A 69 -4.54 13.39 13.75
C SER A 69 -3.12 13.94 13.48
N SER A 70 -2.07 13.36 14.06
CA SER A 70 -0.67 13.74 13.82
C SER A 70 -0.02 13.00 12.64
N LEU A 71 -0.71 12.05 12.01
CA LEU A 71 -0.19 11.22 10.93
C LEU A 71 -0.45 11.89 9.57
N LEU A 72 0.56 11.85 8.70
CA LEU A 72 0.38 12.19 7.29
C LEU A 72 0.38 10.90 6.47
N ILE A 73 -0.60 10.79 5.57
CA ILE A 73 -0.73 9.67 4.65
C ILE A 73 -0.82 10.25 3.24
N SER A 74 -0.03 9.75 2.31
CA SER A 74 -0.23 10.07 0.89
C SER A 74 -0.99 8.96 0.20
N VAL A 75 -1.99 9.36 -0.59
CA VAL A 75 -2.77 8.48 -1.45
C VAL A 75 -2.43 8.82 -2.89
N ILE A 76 -1.79 7.88 -3.60
CA ILE A 76 -1.33 8.04 -4.97
C ILE A 76 -2.15 7.11 -5.85
N ILE A 77 -2.58 7.59 -7.02
CA ILE A 77 -3.30 6.79 -8.01
C ILE A 77 -2.54 6.84 -9.33
N ALA A 78 -2.25 5.70 -9.93
CA ALA A 78 -1.63 5.66 -11.24
C ALA A 78 -2.41 4.75 -12.18
N ASP A 79 -2.52 5.19 -13.43
CA ASP A 79 -3.14 4.50 -14.56
C ASP A 79 -2.15 3.68 -15.40
N ALA A 80 -0.96 3.45 -14.84
CA ALA A 80 0.07 2.60 -15.40
C ALA A 80 0.32 1.40 -14.48
N PRO A 81 0.80 0.26 -15.02
CA PRO A 81 1.12 -0.91 -14.21
C PRO A 81 2.14 -0.57 -13.11
N TYR A 82 1.94 -1.15 -11.92
CA TYR A 82 2.93 -1.06 -10.86
C TYR A 82 4.17 -1.87 -11.27
N ILE A 83 5.35 -1.24 -11.21
CA ILE A 83 6.62 -1.89 -11.55
C ILE A 83 7.18 -2.54 -10.29
N HIS A 84 7.20 -3.87 -10.25
CA HIS A 84 7.83 -4.61 -9.15
C HIS A 84 9.37 -4.47 -9.24
N PRO A 85 10.08 -4.10 -8.17
CA PRO A 85 11.53 -3.86 -8.21
C PRO A 85 12.37 -5.12 -8.53
N SER A 86 11.81 -6.32 -8.36
CA SER A 86 12.55 -7.59 -8.50
C SER A 86 11.99 -8.56 -9.55
N HIS A 87 10.92 -8.23 -10.26
CA HIS A 87 10.30 -9.14 -11.23
C HIS A 87 10.08 -8.43 -12.57
N PRO A 88 10.95 -8.64 -13.59
CA PRO A 88 10.55 -8.41 -14.97
C PRO A 88 9.38 -9.35 -15.29
N VAL A 89 8.37 -8.84 -15.99
CA VAL A 89 7.06 -9.47 -16.27
C VAL A 89 7.17 -10.73 -17.17
N GLU A 90 8.37 -11.25 -17.42
CA GLU A 90 8.64 -12.16 -18.54
C GLU A 90 8.50 -13.66 -18.24
N GLU A 91 8.26 -14.09 -17.00
CA GLU A 91 7.95 -15.50 -16.71
C GLU A 91 6.78 -15.61 -15.73
N ALA A 92 5.56 -15.51 -16.27
CA ALA A 92 4.34 -15.77 -15.52
C ALA A 92 4.24 -17.28 -15.22
N SER A 93 4.60 -17.69 -14.00
CA SER A 93 4.12 -18.98 -13.48
C SER A 93 2.60 -18.89 -13.23
N GLN A 94 1.86 -20.00 -13.21
CA GLN A 94 0.40 -20.00 -12.99
C GLN A 94 0.02 -19.83 -11.51
N SER A 95 0.89 -19.25 -10.68
CA SER A 95 0.58 -19.03 -9.27
C SER A 95 -0.41 -17.87 -9.12
N ALA A 96 -1.26 -17.90 -8.09
CA ALA A 96 -2.18 -16.80 -7.82
C ALA A 96 -1.44 -15.45 -7.62
N TYR A 97 -0.18 -15.48 -7.16
CA TYR A 97 0.70 -14.31 -7.07
C TYR A 97 0.95 -13.68 -8.45
N ASP A 98 1.31 -14.50 -9.44
CA ASP A 98 1.61 -14.03 -10.80
C ASP A 98 0.36 -13.51 -11.50
N ARG A 99 -0.81 -14.07 -11.17
CA ARG A 99 -2.09 -13.56 -11.66
C ARG A 99 -2.35 -12.11 -11.20
N ALA A 100 -2.14 -11.79 -9.92
CA ALA A 100 -2.33 -10.43 -9.42
C ALA A 100 -1.45 -9.41 -10.15
N TRP A 101 -0.20 -9.79 -10.44
CA TRP A 101 0.78 -8.96 -11.12
C TRP A 101 0.62 -8.90 -12.65
N SER A 102 0.13 -9.97 -13.28
CA SER A 102 -0.08 -10.02 -14.73
C SER A 102 -1.37 -9.34 -15.17
N GLU A 103 -2.40 -9.33 -14.33
CA GLU A 103 -3.69 -8.70 -14.62
C GLU A 103 -3.73 -7.20 -14.30
N GLN A 104 -2.88 -6.72 -13.39
CA GLN A 104 -2.90 -5.30 -13.02
C GLN A 104 -2.46 -4.39 -14.16
N ARG A 105 -3.13 -3.25 -14.26
CA ARG A 105 -2.86 -2.17 -15.23
C ARG A 105 -2.78 -0.80 -14.56
N ALA A 106 -3.19 -0.71 -13.32
CA ALA A 106 -3.23 0.49 -12.51
C ALA A 106 -2.93 0.14 -11.05
N TRP A 107 -2.70 1.15 -10.23
CA TRP A 107 -2.51 0.96 -8.79
C TRP A 107 -2.93 2.18 -7.98
N LEU A 108 -3.23 1.92 -6.71
CA LEU A 108 -3.45 2.93 -5.69
C LEU A 108 -2.53 2.62 -4.50
N SER A 109 -1.67 3.56 -4.10
CA SER A 109 -0.87 3.42 -2.89
C SER A 109 -1.41 4.27 -1.75
N ILE A 110 -1.24 3.75 -0.53
CA ILE A 110 -1.48 4.44 0.72
C ILE A 110 -0.17 4.38 1.49
N ASP A 111 0.55 5.50 1.52
CA ASP A 111 1.92 5.57 2.02
C ASP A 111 2.00 6.38 3.30
N ALA A 112 2.93 5.97 4.18
CA ALA A 112 3.33 6.72 5.37
C ALA A 112 4.83 7.05 5.32
N PRO A 113 5.27 8.07 4.53
CA PRO A 113 6.68 8.38 4.30
C PRO A 113 7.51 8.65 5.57
N GLN A 114 6.88 9.14 6.64
CA GLN A 114 7.47 9.34 7.97
C GLN A 114 8.03 8.06 8.62
N THR A 115 7.68 6.89 8.06
CA THR A 115 8.21 5.59 8.50
C THR A 115 9.49 5.17 7.78
N THR A 116 10.02 6.01 6.88
CA THR A 116 11.29 5.74 6.19
C THR A 116 12.39 5.43 7.19
N GLY A 117 13.07 4.31 7.00
CA GLY A 117 14.18 3.86 7.86
C GLY A 117 13.75 3.37 9.25
N LYS A 118 12.45 3.28 9.54
CA LYS A 118 11.96 2.68 10.79
C LYS A 118 12.06 1.16 10.73
N PRO A 119 12.31 0.48 11.86
CA PRO A 119 12.31 -0.99 11.92
C PRO A 119 10.93 -1.57 11.62
N LYS A 120 10.88 -2.86 11.27
CA LYS A 120 9.66 -3.55 10.85
C LYS A 120 8.55 -3.45 11.90
N GLU A 121 8.88 -3.61 13.17
CA GLU A 121 7.94 -3.56 14.30
C GLU A 121 7.20 -2.21 14.35
N ALA A 122 7.92 -1.11 14.13
CA ALA A 122 7.34 0.22 14.08
C ALA A 122 6.48 0.43 12.83
N ARG A 123 6.86 -0.17 11.69
CA ARG A 123 6.04 -0.16 10.46
C ARG A 123 4.76 -0.98 10.62
N MET A 124 4.78 -2.10 11.35
CA MET A 124 3.60 -2.95 11.57
C MET A 124 2.46 -2.22 12.28
N ALA A 125 2.77 -1.33 13.23
CA ALA A 125 1.75 -0.49 13.85
C ALA A 125 1.09 0.46 12.83
N VAL A 126 1.88 1.02 11.92
CA VAL A 126 1.40 1.92 10.86
C VAL A 126 0.63 1.16 9.79
N TYR A 127 1.03 -0.07 9.46
CA TYR A 127 0.30 -0.92 8.53
C TYR A 127 -1.16 -1.13 8.93
N LYS A 128 -1.46 -1.27 10.23
CA LYS A 128 -2.84 -1.35 10.70
C LYS A 128 -3.66 -0.13 10.27
N VAL A 129 -3.09 1.06 10.41
CA VAL A 129 -3.74 2.32 9.99
C VAL A 129 -3.97 2.32 8.48
N LEU A 130 -2.93 2.01 7.69
CA LEU A 130 -3.02 2.01 6.23
C LEU A 130 -4.01 0.98 5.70
N MET A 131 -4.03 -0.23 6.27
CA MET A 131 -4.92 -1.32 5.88
C MET A 131 -6.39 -0.99 6.11
N VAL A 132 -6.74 -0.25 7.18
CA VAL A 132 -8.14 0.14 7.41
C VAL A 132 -8.61 1.12 6.32
N LEU A 133 -7.78 2.04 5.85
CA LEU A 133 -8.15 2.86 4.69
C LEU A 133 -8.17 2.04 3.40
N ALA A 134 -7.25 1.10 3.23
CA ALA A 134 -7.21 0.21 2.08
C ALA A 134 -8.51 -0.61 1.95
N GLU A 135 -9.06 -1.10 3.06
CA GLU A 135 -10.36 -1.78 3.11
C GLU A 135 -11.48 -0.93 2.51
N HIS A 136 -11.54 0.34 2.87
CA HIS A 136 -12.55 1.27 2.37
C HIS A 136 -12.33 1.71 0.92
N LEU A 137 -11.14 1.50 0.39
CA LEU A 137 -10.79 1.80 -1.01
C LEU A 137 -10.74 0.52 -1.88
N TRP A 138 -10.94 -0.65 -1.28
CA TRP A 138 -10.98 -1.92 -1.98
C TRP A 138 -12.21 -1.99 -2.89
N SER A 139 -12.05 -2.59 -4.07
CA SER A 139 -13.13 -2.78 -5.03
C SER A 139 -12.98 -4.09 -5.79
N ASP A 140 -13.96 -4.39 -6.65
CA ASP A 140 -13.92 -5.54 -7.56
C ASP A 140 -12.79 -5.46 -8.60
N GLN A 141 -12.25 -4.25 -8.84
CA GLN A 141 -11.12 -4.04 -9.73
C GLN A 141 -9.78 -4.46 -9.10
N CYS A 142 -9.74 -4.76 -7.80
CA CYS A 142 -8.53 -5.19 -7.12
C CYS A 142 -8.11 -6.59 -7.56
N THR A 143 -6.91 -6.70 -8.14
CA THR A 143 -6.26 -7.98 -8.46
C THR A 143 -5.41 -8.49 -7.30
N GLY A 144 -5.03 -7.60 -6.38
CA GLY A 144 -4.29 -7.97 -5.18
C GLY A 144 -3.84 -6.77 -4.34
N LEU A 145 -3.12 -7.11 -3.28
CA LEU A 145 -2.56 -6.23 -2.28
C LEU A 145 -1.05 -6.46 -2.24
N TYR A 146 -0.25 -5.39 -2.23
CA TYR A 146 1.21 -5.48 -2.13
C TYR A 146 1.74 -4.58 -1.03
N LEU A 147 2.67 -5.11 -0.22
CA LEU A 147 3.43 -4.38 0.79
C LEU A 147 4.89 -4.29 0.34
N PRO A 148 5.29 -3.20 -0.34
CA PRO A 148 6.62 -3.11 -0.94
C PRO A 148 7.77 -3.26 0.05
N ALA A 149 7.64 -2.66 1.23
CA ALA A 149 8.68 -2.71 2.27
C ALA A 149 8.93 -4.11 2.83
N GLU A 150 7.97 -5.00 2.65
CA GLU A 150 8.04 -6.37 3.16
C GLU A 150 8.20 -7.38 2.03
N GLY A 151 8.08 -6.96 0.75
CA GLY A 151 8.12 -7.85 -0.41
C GLY A 151 6.98 -8.87 -0.42
N ILE A 152 5.80 -8.50 0.08
CA ILE A 152 4.66 -9.42 0.23
C ILE A 152 3.52 -9.00 -0.68
N THR A 153 3.03 -9.92 -1.51
CA THR A 153 1.79 -9.77 -2.27
C THR A 153 0.74 -10.74 -1.74
N ALA A 154 -0.51 -10.31 -1.64
CA ALA A 154 -1.67 -11.20 -1.54
C ALA A 154 -2.56 -11.03 -2.78
N PRO A 155 -2.91 -12.11 -3.48
CA PRO A 155 -3.86 -12.04 -4.57
C PRO A 155 -5.25 -11.74 -4.05
N SER A 156 -6.05 -11.06 -4.87
CA SER A 156 -7.46 -10.82 -4.57
C SER A 156 -8.22 -12.15 -4.53
N MET A 157 -8.96 -12.34 -3.46
CA MET A 157 -9.91 -13.44 -3.30
C MET A 157 -11.35 -12.96 -3.58
N GLY A 158 -11.51 -11.84 -4.31
CA GLY A 158 -12.79 -11.16 -4.56
C GLY A 158 -13.21 -10.20 -3.46
N GLU A 159 -12.93 -10.54 -2.20
CA GLU A 159 -13.28 -9.73 -1.03
C GLU A 159 -12.07 -9.42 -0.14
N TRP A 160 -12.13 -8.29 0.57
CA TRP A 160 -11.06 -7.83 1.47
C TRP A 160 -10.75 -8.84 2.60
N GLY A 161 -11.77 -9.30 3.33
CA GLY A 161 -11.60 -10.20 4.48
C GLY A 161 -10.89 -11.51 4.13
N PRO A 162 -11.35 -12.27 3.11
CA PRO A 162 -10.66 -13.45 2.62
C PRO A 162 -9.24 -13.16 2.11
N THR A 163 -9.01 -12.03 1.43
CA THR A 163 -7.67 -11.62 0.98
C THR A 163 -6.71 -11.38 2.15
N LEU A 164 -7.17 -10.69 3.20
CA LEU A 164 -6.37 -10.48 4.43
C LEU A 164 -6.12 -11.77 5.21
N ARG A 165 -7.10 -12.67 5.28
CA ARG A 165 -6.91 -13.98 5.93
C ARG A 165 -5.83 -14.78 5.24
N TRP A 166 -5.91 -14.86 3.91
CA TRP A 166 -4.89 -15.50 3.10
C TRP A 166 -3.51 -14.85 3.34
N PHE A 167 -3.46 -13.52 3.43
CA PHE A 167 -2.23 -12.78 3.73
C PHE A 167 -1.64 -13.21 5.08
N GLY A 168 -2.45 -13.27 6.14
CA GLY A 168 -2.01 -13.72 7.47
C GLY A 168 -1.49 -15.16 7.49
N GLU A 169 -2.25 -16.10 6.94
CA GLU A 169 -1.90 -17.52 6.92
C GLU A 169 -0.58 -17.78 6.14
N ASN A 170 -0.38 -17.10 5.00
CA ASN A 170 0.82 -17.27 4.20
C ASN A 170 2.06 -16.56 4.79
N GLN A 171 1.86 -15.53 5.62
CA GLN A 171 2.95 -14.94 6.41
C GLN A 171 3.44 -15.89 7.50
N GLU A 172 2.53 -16.57 8.18
CA GLU A 172 2.87 -17.53 9.23
C GLU A 172 3.61 -18.75 8.67
N ARG A 173 3.17 -19.27 7.52
CA ARG A 173 3.88 -20.37 6.83
C ARG A 173 5.31 -20.01 6.46
N ARG A 174 5.54 -18.81 5.90
CA ARG A 174 6.90 -18.34 5.58
C ARG A 174 7.78 -18.16 6.81
N ARG A 175 7.20 -17.81 7.97
CA ARG A 175 7.95 -17.75 9.24
C ARG A 175 8.31 -19.14 9.75
N SER A 176 7.42 -20.12 9.62
CA SER A 176 7.69 -21.52 10.01
C SER A 176 8.64 -22.26 9.07
N GLU A 177 8.82 -21.78 7.84
CA GLU A 177 9.75 -22.35 6.84
C GLU A 177 11.14 -21.70 6.88
N THR A 178 11.41 -20.82 7.84
CA THR A 178 12.78 -20.29 8.06
C THR A 178 13.69 -21.48 8.42
N PRO A 179 14.78 -21.76 7.68
CA PRO A 179 15.67 -22.86 7.99
C PRO A 179 16.18 -22.73 9.43
N GLN A 180 15.93 -23.75 10.25
CA GLN A 180 16.70 -23.95 11.48
C GLN A 180 18.17 -24.08 11.09
N ASP A 181 19.03 -23.40 11.84
CA ASP A 181 20.48 -23.33 11.68
C ASP A 181 21.09 -24.63 11.13
N PHE A 182 21.87 -24.53 10.05
CA PHE A 182 22.86 -25.56 9.75
C PHE A 182 23.95 -25.46 10.83
N PRO A 183 24.13 -26.49 11.69
CA PRO A 183 25.25 -26.49 12.61
C PRO A 183 26.54 -26.52 11.79
N SER A 184 27.46 -25.63 12.16
CA SER A 184 28.83 -25.57 11.64
C SER A 184 29.64 -26.79 12.03
#